data_AF-A0A937UFJ0-F1
#
_entry.id   AF-A0A937UFJ0-F1
#
_cell.length_a   1.000
_cell.length_b   1.000
_cell.length_c   1.000
_cell.angle_alpha   90.00
_cell.angle_beta   90.00
_cell.angle_gamma   90.00
#
_symmetry.space_group_name_H-M   'P 1'
#
loop_
_entity.id
_entity.type
_entity.pdbx_description
1 polymer ?
#
loop_
_entity_poly.entity_id
_entity_poly.type
_entity_poly.pdbx_seq_one_letter_code
_entity_poly.pdbx_strand_id
1 'polypeptide(L)'
;MKRDPILKENVLLRDSDASQPWIKAGFRFGDKGTHTSRTIMFKELDLLFEDQEQDAPREAYISAIIDQNCLGKQTVSTRKLTCQRLSELYGLDPTIPLFRILRYLWQVDEPGRPLLALLTALARDPLLRITSPPILQMNTGEELMRQKMKEALRQGVQNRLNNGTLDTVVRNTSSSWTQSGHLTGRVRKYRQKVNSTPIVTAYALVLGYILGARGSGLFNTLWAKVLDTPYEELVSLTTDAKRLGFLDLSQAGGVVEVSFTRLFTEDERHLIHGTD
;
A
#
# COMPACT_ATOMS: atom_id res chain seq x y z
N MET A 1 1.56 11.38 -14.42
CA MET A 1 2.43 10.18 -14.38
C MET A 1 1.86 9.09 -15.31
N LYS A 2 2.22 9.07 -16.61
CA LYS A 2 1.47 8.30 -17.64
C LYS A 2 1.52 6.77 -17.51
N ARG A 3 2.47 6.21 -16.74
CA ARG A 3 2.64 4.75 -16.57
C ARG A 3 2.38 4.24 -15.15
N ASP A 4 1.75 5.03 -14.29
CA ASP A 4 1.27 4.49 -13.01
C ASP A 4 0.27 3.35 -13.29
N PRO A 5 0.48 2.13 -12.75
CA PRO A 5 -0.39 1.00 -13.02
C PRO A 5 -1.86 1.26 -12.67
N ILE A 6 -2.14 2.08 -11.65
CA ILE A 6 -3.52 2.37 -11.24
C ILE A 6 -4.16 3.51 -12.05
N LEU A 7 -3.36 4.35 -12.74
CA LEU A 7 -3.86 5.42 -13.63
C LEU A 7 -4.04 4.98 -15.08
N LYS A 8 -3.49 3.82 -15.45
CA LYS A 8 -3.66 3.26 -16.80
C LYS A 8 -5.09 2.76 -17.01
N GLU A 9 -5.69 2.20 -15.98
CA GLU A 9 -7.01 1.55 -16.04
C GLU A 9 -8.18 2.51 -15.74
N ASN A 10 -7.91 3.72 -15.21
CA ASN A 10 -8.96 4.68 -14.85
C ASN A 10 -8.57 6.13 -15.24
N VAL A 11 -9.25 6.69 -16.24
CA VAL A 11 -8.99 8.04 -16.78
C VAL A 11 -9.32 9.14 -15.77
N LEU A 12 -10.33 8.92 -14.91
CA LEU A 12 -10.77 9.89 -13.89
C LEU A 12 -9.72 10.16 -12.82
N LEU A 13 -8.80 9.21 -12.59
CA LEU A 13 -7.73 9.38 -11.59
C LEU A 13 -6.62 10.35 -12.05
N ARG A 14 -6.55 10.69 -13.35
CA ARG A 14 -5.42 11.46 -13.91
C ARG A 14 -5.48 12.96 -13.58
N ASP A 15 -6.68 13.48 -13.38
CA ASP A 15 -6.97 14.89 -13.08
C ASP A 15 -7.58 15.05 -11.68
N SER A 16 -7.13 14.23 -10.73
CA SER A 16 -7.67 14.21 -9.37
C SER A 16 -7.36 15.50 -8.62
N ASP A 17 -8.41 16.23 -8.23
CA ASP A 17 -8.31 17.33 -7.25
C ASP A 17 -8.40 16.82 -5.80
N ALA A 18 -8.20 17.71 -4.84
CA ALA A 18 -8.23 17.38 -3.41
C ALA A 18 -9.61 16.95 -2.88
N SER A 19 -10.69 17.22 -3.64
CA SER A 19 -12.06 16.88 -3.24
C SER A 19 -12.43 15.44 -3.55
N GLN A 20 -11.66 14.79 -4.44
CA GLN A 20 -11.96 13.44 -4.91
C GLN A 20 -11.98 12.40 -3.77
N PRO A 21 -12.92 11.43 -3.82
CA PRO A 21 -13.08 10.40 -2.79
C PRO A 21 -11.80 9.67 -2.39
N TRP A 22 -11.00 9.26 -3.39
CA TRP A 22 -9.76 8.53 -3.15
C TRP A 22 -8.65 9.39 -2.53
N ILE A 23 -8.61 10.70 -2.81
CA ILE A 23 -7.66 11.60 -2.14
C ILE A 23 -8.02 11.75 -0.67
N LYS A 24 -9.30 11.97 -0.36
CA LYS A 24 -9.81 12.03 1.01
C LYS A 24 -9.64 10.69 1.74
N ALA A 25 -9.79 9.57 1.04
CA ALA A 25 -9.51 8.24 1.59
C ALA A 25 -8.03 8.06 1.97
N GLY A 26 -7.12 8.82 1.34
CA GLY A 26 -5.70 8.86 1.67
C GLY A 26 -4.77 8.39 0.55
N PHE A 27 -5.25 8.18 -0.68
CA PHE A 27 -4.37 7.88 -1.81
C PHE A 27 -3.52 9.08 -2.17
N ARG A 28 -2.31 8.82 -2.70
CA ARG A 28 -1.45 9.87 -3.26
C ARG A 28 -1.06 9.54 -4.69
N PHE A 29 -1.07 10.58 -5.51
CA PHE A 29 -0.72 10.56 -6.93
C PHE A 29 0.33 11.63 -7.22
N GLY A 30 0.73 11.73 -8.48
CA GLY A 30 1.83 12.59 -8.91
C GLY A 30 3.13 11.80 -9.02
N ASP A 31 4.26 12.49 -9.05
CA ASP A 31 5.58 11.93 -9.37
C ASP A 31 6.61 12.09 -8.23
N LYS A 32 6.14 12.49 -7.05
CA LYS A 32 6.94 12.54 -5.83
C LYS A 32 6.59 11.34 -4.95
N GLY A 33 7.60 10.73 -4.36
CA GLY A 33 7.45 9.61 -3.44
C GLY A 33 8.56 9.59 -2.40
N THR A 34 8.23 9.08 -1.21
CA THR A 34 9.15 8.83 -0.10
C THR A 34 10.32 7.93 -0.52
N HIS A 35 10.12 7.08 -1.54
CA HIS A 35 11.14 6.18 -2.08
C HIS A 35 12.36 6.89 -2.72
N THR A 36 12.30 8.20 -2.94
CA THR A 36 13.49 9.01 -3.25
C THR A 36 14.50 9.07 -2.10
N SER A 37 14.10 8.77 -0.86
CA SER A 37 14.94 8.91 0.34
C SER A 37 14.90 7.73 1.31
N ARG A 38 13.79 6.97 1.36
CA ARG A 38 13.60 5.86 2.32
C ARG A 38 12.92 4.64 1.68
N THR A 39 12.92 3.53 2.40
CA THR A 39 12.14 2.32 2.05
C THR A 39 10.70 2.48 2.57
N ILE A 40 9.91 1.41 2.63
CA ILE A 40 8.64 1.40 3.37
C ILE A 40 8.84 1.55 4.89
N MET A 41 10.06 1.45 5.42
CA MET A 41 10.35 1.67 6.84
C MET A 41 9.55 0.73 7.77
N PHE A 42 9.43 -0.54 7.36
CA PHE A 42 8.58 -1.52 8.05
C PHE A 42 8.89 -1.64 9.54
N LYS A 43 10.18 -1.72 9.91
CA LYS A 43 10.59 -1.82 11.32
C LYS A 43 10.19 -0.60 12.15
N GLU A 44 10.33 0.60 11.58
CA GLU A 44 9.88 1.81 12.26
C GLU A 44 8.37 1.87 12.40
N LEU A 45 7.61 1.38 11.41
CA LEU A 45 6.16 1.31 11.50
C LEU A 45 5.70 0.34 12.59
N ASP A 46 6.30 -0.86 12.64
CA ASP A 46 5.98 -1.90 13.61
C ASP A 46 6.22 -1.41 15.04
N LEU A 47 7.41 -0.84 15.31
CA LEU A 47 7.72 -0.23 16.61
C LEU A 47 6.75 0.90 16.99
N LEU A 48 6.35 1.73 16.02
CA LEU A 48 5.40 2.82 16.28
C LEU A 48 4.01 2.29 16.63
N PHE A 49 3.56 1.20 16.00
CA PHE A 49 2.24 0.62 16.25
C PHE A 49 2.20 -0.29 17.47
N GLU A 50 3.34 -0.78 17.94
CA GLU A 50 3.50 -1.40 19.26
C GLU A 50 3.47 -0.36 20.38
N ASP A 51 4.04 0.81 20.15
CA ASP A 51 4.13 1.91 21.13
C ASP A 51 2.81 2.69 21.29
N GLN A 52 1.97 2.73 20.25
CA GLN A 52 0.75 3.55 20.21
C GLN A 52 -0.53 2.71 20.12
N GLU A 53 -1.58 3.15 20.80
CA GLU A 53 -2.93 2.56 20.72
C GLU A 53 -3.56 2.76 19.33
N GLN A 54 -4.53 1.91 18.97
CA GLN A 54 -5.12 1.87 17.64
C GLN A 54 -5.82 3.20 17.26
N ASP A 55 -6.52 3.80 18.21
CA ASP A 55 -7.34 5.01 18.09
C ASP A 55 -6.60 6.29 18.53
N ALA A 56 -5.29 6.18 18.80
CA ALA A 56 -4.46 7.33 19.15
C ALA A 56 -4.59 8.47 18.12
N PRO A 57 -4.69 9.74 18.56
CA PRO A 57 -4.78 10.87 17.66
C PRO A 57 -3.45 11.08 16.92
N ARG A 58 -3.49 11.83 15.82
CA ARG A 58 -2.29 12.14 15.01
C ARG A 58 -1.15 12.73 15.83
N GLU A 59 -1.47 13.63 16.76
CA GLU A 59 -0.52 14.32 17.62
C GLU A 59 0.26 13.33 18.50
N ALA A 60 -0.38 12.24 18.93
CA ALA A 60 0.27 11.20 19.73
C ALA A 60 1.37 10.49 18.92
N TYR A 61 1.09 10.09 17.67
CA TYR A 61 2.11 9.52 16.78
C TYR A 61 3.28 10.47 16.53
N ILE A 62 2.99 11.76 16.33
CA ILE A 62 4.05 12.77 16.10
C ILE A 62 4.92 12.92 17.36
N SER A 63 4.30 13.03 18.54
CA SER A 63 5.02 13.19 19.80
C SER A 63 5.84 11.94 20.16
N ALA A 64 5.28 10.74 19.95
CA ALA A 64 5.97 9.47 20.14
C ALA A 64 7.30 9.42 19.35
N ILE A 65 7.27 9.88 18.09
CA ILE A 65 8.47 9.86 17.23
C ILE A 65 9.45 10.98 17.59
N ILE A 66 8.97 12.21 17.78
CA ILE A 66 9.83 13.41 17.89
C ILE A 66 10.31 13.62 19.32
N ASP A 67 9.38 13.63 20.27
CA ASP A 67 9.63 14.03 21.65
C ASP A 67 10.09 12.82 22.47
N GLN A 68 9.36 11.71 22.37
CA GLN A 68 9.60 10.49 23.15
C GLN A 68 10.65 9.57 22.51
N ASN A 69 10.92 9.75 21.21
CA ASN A 69 11.91 9.00 20.45
C ASN A 69 11.70 7.47 20.50
N CYS A 70 10.45 7.01 20.39
CA CYS A 70 10.14 5.57 20.43
C CYS A 70 10.91 4.76 19.34
N LEU A 71 11.34 5.44 18.27
CA LEU A 71 12.10 4.84 17.16
C LEU A 71 13.63 4.89 17.33
N GLY A 72 14.14 5.35 18.47
CA GLY A 72 15.56 5.32 18.82
C GLY A 72 16.47 6.13 17.89
N LYS A 73 16.00 7.24 17.30
CA LYS A 73 16.79 8.05 16.38
C LYS A 73 17.75 8.99 17.13
N GLN A 74 18.97 9.10 16.60
CA GLN A 74 20.10 9.78 17.26
C GLN A 74 19.89 11.28 17.45
N THR A 75 19.22 11.94 16.52
CA THR A 75 19.08 13.41 16.51
C THR A 75 17.64 13.83 16.34
N VAL A 76 17.26 15.01 16.86
CA VAL A 76 15.93 15.58 16.65
C VAL A 76 15.63 15.78 15.15
N SER A 77 16.64 16.13 14.35
CA SER A 77 16.49 16.27 12.89
C SER A 77 16.13 14.94 12.22
N THR A 78 16.76 13.83 12.64
CA THR A 78 16.43 12.50 12.12
C THR A 78 15.06 12.01 12.59
N ARG A 79 14.65 12.33 13.82
CA ARG A 79 13.27 12.08 14.31
C ARG A 79 12.22 12.80 13.46
N LYS A 80 12.39 14.11 13.25
CA LYS A 80 11.49 14.92 12.41
C LYS A 80 11.40 14.39 10.98
N LEU A 81 12.54 14.03 10.39
CA LEU A 81 12.56 13.45 9.05
C LEU A 81 11.86 12.08 9.01
N THR A 82 12.11 11.20 9.99
CA THR A 82 11.42 9.91 10.08
C THR A 82 9.91 10.09 10.24
N CYS A 83 9.46 10.99 11.11
CA CYS A 83 8.05 11.32 11.29
C CYS A 83 7.41 11.76 9.97
N GLN A 84 8.08 12.65 9.22
CA GLN A 84 7.61 13.09 7.90
C GLN A 84 7.46 11.90 6.94
N ARG A 85 8.45 11.02 6.85
CA ARG A 85 8.44 9.91 5.88
C ARG A 85 7.38 8.85 6.22
N LEU A 86 7.19 8.53 7.50
CA LEU A 86 6.10 7.65 7.93
C LEU A 86 4.72 8.28 7.67
N SER A 87 4.55 9.59 7.93
CA SER A 87 3.30 10.30 7.61
C SER A 87 3.01 10.31 6.10
N GLU A 88 4.05 10.49 5.28
CA GLU A 88 3.93 10.43 3.83
C GLU A 88 3.49 9.04 3.33
N LEU A 89 4.07 7.97 3.87
CA LEU A 89 3.82 6.58 3.49
C LEU A 89 2.50 6.03 4.04
N TYR A 90 2.10 6.42 5.25
CA TYR A 90 1.03 5.78 6.00
C TYR A 90 -0.10 6.72 6.43
N GLY A 91 0.08 8.04 6.34
CA GLY A 91 -0.92 9.01 6.81
C GLY A 91 -0.70 9.41 8.26
N LEU A 92 -0.54 8.42 9.16
CA LEU A 92 -0.41 8.61 10.62
C LEU A 92 -1.53 9.50 11.21
N ASP A 93 -2.75 9.32 10.73
CA ASP A 93 -3.91 10.12 11.12
C ASP A 93 -5.17 9.25 11.07
N PRO A 94 -5.85 8.99 12.20
CA PRO A 94 -7.03 8.13 12.24
C PRO A 94 -8.23 8.68 11.45
N THR A 95 -8.20 9.96 11.05
CA THR A 95 -9.21 10.54 10.15
C THR A 95 -9.02 10.12 8.69
N ILE A 96 -7.86 9.54 8.34
CA ILE A 96 -7.58 9.04 6.98
C ILE A 96 -8.04 7.57 6.91
N PRO A 97 -9.03 7.23 6.07
CA PRO A 97 -9.59 5.89 5.97
C PRO A 97 -8.54 4.79 5.75
N LEU A 98 -7.58 5.01 4.84
CA LEU A 98 -6.50 4.05 4.60
C LEU A 98 -5.67 3.76 5.85
N PHE A 99 -5.34 4.80 6.64
CA PHE A 99 -4.56 4.62 7.86
C PHE A 99 -5.39 3.93 8.94
N ARG A 100 -6.64 4.37 9.14
CA ARG A 100 -7.56 3.80 10.13
C ARG A 100 -7.78 2.31 9.89
N ILE A 101 -8.05 1.92 8.64
CA ILE A 101 -8.22 0.51 8.25
C ILE A 101 -6.90 -0.24 8.44
N LEU A 102 -5.76 0.29 7.96
CA LEU A 102 -4.45 -0.32 8.22
C LEU A 102 -4.22 -0.60 9.71
N ARG A 103 -4.49 0.39 10.58
CA ARG A 103 -4.29 0.26 12.04
C ARG A 103 -5.14 -0.83 12.65
N TYR A 104 -6.40 -0.94 12.24
CA TYR A 104 -7.28 -2.00 12.69
C TYR A 104 -6.76 -3.38 12.26
N LEU A 105 -6.46 -3.55 10.97
CA LEU A 105 -6.02 -4.84 10.44
C LEU A 105 -4.64 -5.27 10.98
N TRP A 106 -3.76 -4.32 11.28
CA TRP A 106 -2.43 -4.58 11.85
C TRP A 106 -2.46 -5.28 13.21
N GLN A 107 -3.47 -4.97 14.03
CA GLN A 107 -3.63 -5.52 15.38
C GLN A 107 -4.07 -6.98 15.35
N VAL A 108 -4.85 -7.36 14.33
CA VAL A 108 -5.49 -8.68 14.24
C VAL A 108 -4.79 -9.63 13.27
N ASP A 109 -3.80 -9.16 12.50
CA ASP A 109 -3.11 -9.95 11.47
C ASP A 109 -1.59 -9.77 11.50
N GLU A 110 -0.95 -10.20 12.58
CA GLU A 110 0.51 -10.21 12.73
C GLU A 110 1.26 -10.80 11.52
N PRO A 111 0.92 -11.99 10.98
CA PRO A 111 1.63 -12.53 9.82
C PRO A 111 1.45 -11.69 8.54
N GLY A 112 0.35 -10.93 8.43
CA GLY A 112 0.05 -10.09 7.27
C GLY A 112 0.67 -8.70 7.30
N ARG A 113 1.23 -8.25 8.44
CA ARG A 113 1.79 -6.89 8.62
C ARG A 113 2.71 -6.42 7.48
N PRO A 114 3.67 -7.24 6.97
CA PRO A 114 4.54 -6.81 5.86
C PRO A 114 3.76 -6.46 4.58
N LEU A 115 2.70 -7.20 4.28
CA LEU A 115 1.85 -6.96 3.11
C LEU A 115 0.90 -5.78 3.34
N LEU A 116 0.34 -5.61 4.55
CA LEU A 116 -0.44 -4.42 4.91
C LEU A 116 0.38 -3.13 4.77
N ALA A 117 1.64 -3.15 5.23
CA ALA A 117 2.57 -2.04 5.05
C ALA A 117 2.85 -1.75 3.57
N LEU A 118 3.08 -2.79 2.77
CA LEU A 118 3.35 -2.66 1.34
C LEU A 118 2.13 -2.08 0.59
N LEU A 119 0.94 -2.62 0.81
CA LEU A 119 -0.30 -2.18 0.17
C LEU A 119 -0.58 -0.70 0.45
N THR A 120 -0.43 -0.28 1.71
CA THR A 120 -0.59 1.13 2.09
C THR A 120 0.45 2.03 1.44
N ALA A 121 1.72 1.60 1.44
CA ALA A 121 2.79 2.34 0.78
C ALA A 121 2.58 2.42 -0.74
N LEU A 122 2.08 1.37 -1.39
CA LEU A 122 1.69 1.40 -2.80
C LEU A 122 0.55 2.39 -3.02
N ALA A 123 -0.46 2.47 -2.15
CA ALA A 123 -1.54 3.46 -2.27
C ALA A 123 -1.02 4.92 -2.19
N ARG A 124 0.11 5.15 -1.53
CA ARG A 124 0.63 6.49 -1.19
C ARG A 124 1.96 6.89 -1.84
N ASP A 125 2.65 5.97 -2.50
CA ASP A 125 3.92 6.24 -3.18
C ASP A 125 3.87 5.81 -4.66
N PRO A 126 3.68 6.77 -5.58
CA PRO A 126 3.63 6.51 -7.01
C PRO A 126 4.94 5.90 -7.58
N LEU A 127 6.10 6.20 -6.98
CA LEU A 127 7.38 5.64 -7.43
C LEU A 127 7.47 4.16 -7.08
N LEU A 128 6.97 3.75 -5.91
CA LEU A 128 6.87 2.33 -5.57
C LEU A 128 5.89 1.62 -6.51
N ARG A 129 4.71 2.21 -6.78
CA ARG A 129 3.74 1.62 -7.72
C ARG A 129 4.30 1.39 -9.11
N ILE A 130 5.05 2.32 -9.68
CA ILE A 130 5.69 2.14 -11.00
C ILE A 130 6.60 0.91 -11.04
N THR A 131 7.15 0.51 -9.89
CA THR A 131 8.03 -0.64 -9.80
C THR A 131 7.32 -1.98 -9.61
N SER A 132 5.99 -2.01 -9.46
CA SER A 132 5.29 -3.30 -9.29
C SER A 132 5.31 -4.19 -10.54
N PRO A 133 5.11 -3.70 -11.79
CA PRO A 133 5.09 -4.60 -12.95
C PRO A 133 6.38 -5.42 -13.15
N PRO A 134 7.60 -4.85 -13.10
CA PRO A 134 8.81 -5.64 -13.27
C PRO A 134 9.04 -6.67 -12.15
N ILE A 135 8.47 -6.49 -10.95
CA ILE A 135 8.53 -7.48 -9.87
C ILE A 135 7.51 -8.61 -10.09
N LEU A 136 6.28 -8.26 -10.46
CA LEU A 136 5.20 -9.22 -10.68
C LEU A 136 5.42 -10.09 -11.93
N GLN A 137 6.22 -9.62 -12.89
CA GLN A 137 6.58 -10.38 -14.09
C GLN A 137 7.75 -11.35 -13.88
N MET A 138 8.41 -11.32 -12.73
CA MET A 138 9.53 -12.23 -12.44
C MET A 138 9.03 -13.62 -12.09
N ASN A 139 9.74 -14.64 -12.56
CA ASN A 139 9.56 -16.01 -12.09
C ASN A 139 10.12 -16.18 -10.68
N THR A 140 9.54 -17.07 -9.87
CA THR A 140 10.10 -17.38 -8.54
C THR A 140 11.54 -17.90 -8.67
N GLY A 141 12.46 -17.37 -7.86
CA GLY A 141 13.90 -17.64 -7.95
C GLY A 141 14.66 -16.79 -8.97
N GLU A 142 13.99 -16.01 -9.84
CA GLU A 142 14.67 -15.13 -10.80
C GLU A 142 15.41 -13.99 -10.08
N GLU A 143 16.63 -13.67 -10.54
CA GLU A 143 17.39 -12.52 -10.04
C GLU A 143 16.83 -11.20 -10.59
N LEU A 144 16.63 -10.22 -9.71
CA LEU A 144 16.17 -8.89 -10.09
C LEU A 144 17.20 -8.16 -10.95
N MET A 145 16.87 -8.01 -12.22
CA MET A 145 17.61 -7.13 -13.11
C MET A 145 17.29 -5.67 -12.77
N ARG A 146 18.20 -5.00 -12.04
CA ARG A 146 18.07 -3.58 -11.65
C ARG A 146 17.76 -2.64 -12.83
N GLN A 147 18.24 -2.98 -14.02
CA GLN A 147 17.99 -2.22 -15.23
C GLN A 147 16.51 -2.17 -15.61
N LYS A 148 15.76 -3.28 -15.47
CA LYS A 148 14.31 -3.33 -15.73
C LYS A 148 13.55 -2.34 -14.81
N MET A 149 13.93 -2.29 -13.53
CA MET A 149 13.37 -1.33 -12.56
C MET A 149 13.67 0.11 -12.93
N LYS A 150 14.92 0.40 -13.32
CA LYS A 150 15.37 1.74 -13.71
C LYS A 150 14.64 2.23 -14.96
N GLU A 151 14.42 1.35 -15.94
CA GLU A 151 13.69 1.65 -17.17
C GLU A 151 12.21 1.94 -16.89
N ALA A 152 11.54 1.11 -16.08
CA ALA A 152 10.16 1.34 -15.67
C ALA A 152 10.01 2.73 -15.00
N LEU A 153 10.92 3.07 -14.09
CA LEU A 153 10.95 4.38 -13.44
C LEU A 153 11.17 5.52 -14.43
N ARG A 154 12.20 5.45 -15.29
CA ARG A 154 12.50 6.48 -16.31
C ARG A 154 11.29 6.77 -17.19
N GLN A 155 10.59 5.72 -17.63
CA GLN A 155 9.40 5.86 -18.47
C GLN A 155 8.21 6.41 -17.69
N GLY A 156 8.11 6.12 -16.38
CA GLY A 156 7.04 6.61 -15.51
C GLY A 156 7.18 8.09 -15.14
N VAL A 157 8.41 8.56 -14.86
CA VAL A 157 8.70 9.94 -14.38
C VAL A 157 9.15 10.92 -15.46
N GLN A 158 9.29 10.49 -16.73
CA GLN A 158 9.61 11.35 -17.89
C GLN A 158 10.78 12.32 -17.66
N ASN A 159 11.94 11.79 -17.21
CA ASN A 159 13.18 12.55 -16.98
C ASN A 159 13.15 13.59 -15.85
N ARG A 160 12.10 13.66 -15.01
CA ARG A 160 12.07 14.55 -13.83
C ARG A 160 13.13 14.24 -12.77
N LEU A 161 13.61 12.99 -12.74
CA LEU A 161 14.62 12.54 -11.80
C LEU A 161 15.95 12.35 -12.53
N ASN A 162 17.02 12.88 -11.96
CA ASN A 162 18.37 12.62 -12.43
C ASN A 162 18.77 11.14 -12.18
N ASN A 163 19.84 10.69 -12.83
CA ASN A 163 20.29 9.30 -12.75
C ASN A 163 20.60 8.84 -11.32
N GLY A 164 21.25 9.67 -10.50
CA GLY A 164 21.58 9.33 -9.11
C GLY A 164 20.33 9.15 -8.23
N THR A 165 19.31 9.98 -8.45
CA THR A 165 18.03 9.85 -7.74
C THR A 165 17.30 8.59 -8.18
N LEU A 166 17.30 8.27 -9.49
CA LEU A 166 16.73 7.02 -9.99
C LEU A 166 17.41 5.79 -9.37
N ASP A 167 18.74 5.78 -9.27
CA ASP A 167 19.47 4.68 -8.63
C ASP A 167 19.13 4.53 -7.14
N THR A 168 18.89 5.65 -6.47
CA THR A 168 18.41 5.66 -5.08
C THR A 168 17.00 5.08 -4.98
N VAL A 169 16.09 5.48 -5.87
CA VAL A 169 14.71 4.94 -5.90
C VAL A 169 14.75 3.44 -6.16
N VAL A 170 15.51 2.97 -7.17
CA VAL A 170 15.66 1.53 -7.45
C VAL A 170 16.17 0.78 -6.22
N ARG A 171 17.18 1.31 -5.52
CA ARG A 171 17.71 0.67 -4.31
C ARG A 171 16.65 0.59 -3.21
N ASN A 172 15.94 1.70 -2.96
CA ASN A 172 14.94 1.78 -1.91
C ASN A 172 13.72 0.90 -2.20
N THR A 173 13.15 0.95 -3.40
CA THR A 173 12.01 0.12 -3.79
C THR A 173 12.37 -1.36 -3.78
N SER A 174 13.55 -1.76 -4.28
CA SER A 174 14.01 -3.16 -4.20
C SER A 174 14.11 -3.64 -2.74
N SER A 175 14.55 -2.76 -1.83
CA SER A 175 14.56 -3.07 -0.40
C SER A 175 13.15 -3.13 0.20
N SER A 176 12.22 -2.28 -0.24
CA SER A 176 10.82 -2.33 0.18
C SER A 176 10.12 -3.63 -0.24
N TRP A 177 10.33 -4.07 -1.49
CA TRP A 177 9.88 -5.37 -1.97
C TRP A 177 10.53 -6.55 -1.23
N THR A 178 11.73 -6.35 -0.66
CA THR A 178 12.33 -7.34 0.25
C THR A 178 11.62 -7.36 1.61
N GLN A 179 11.34 -6.18 2.17
CA GLN A 179 10.66 -6.06 3.46
C GLN A 179 9.24 -6.66 3.42
N SER A 180 8.57 -6.59 2.27
CA SER A 180 7.25 -7.22 2.06
C SER A 180 7.30 -8.71 1.68
N GLY A 181 8.49 -9.33 1.62
CA GLY A 181 8.67 -10.75 1.29
C GLY A 181 8.65 -11.11 -0.20
N HIS A 182 8.44 -10.16 -1.11
CA HIS A 182 8.40 -10.43 -2.56
C HIS A 182 9.78 -10.70 -3.14
N LEU A 183 10.82 -10.19 -2.49
CA LEU A 183 12.21 -10.41 -2.82
C LEU A 183 12.97 -10.92 -1.61
N THR A 184 14.03 -11.69 -1.84
CA THR A 184 14.98 -12.12 -0.82
C THR A 184 16.42 -11.81 -1.20
N GLY A 185 17.34 -11.82 -0.24
CA GLY A 185 18.75 -11.45 -0.42
C GLY A 185 19.07 -9.99 -0.08
N ARG A 186 20.35 -9.61 -0.12
CA ARG A 186 20.84 -8.27 0.27
C ARG A 186 21.37 -7.46 -0.89
N VAL A 187 22.44 -7.93 -1.53
CA VAL A 187 23.09 -7.26 -2.68
C VAL A 187 22.40 -7.67 -3.97
N ARG A 188 22.33 -8.98 -4.21
CA ARG A 188 21.47 -9.59 -5.23
C ARG A 188 20.12 -9.89 -4.61
N LYS A 189 19.07 -9.69 -5.40
CA LYS A 189 17.68 -9.87 -4.97
C LYS A 189 17.05 -10.93 -5.85
N TYR A 190 16.37 -11.89 -5.23
CA TYR A 190 15.72 -12.99 -5.93
C TYR A 190 14.23 -12.97 -5.66
N ARG A 191 13.42 -13.30 -6.66
CA ARG A 191 11.97 -13.37 -6.52
C ARG A 191 11.56 -14.45 -5.52
N GLN A 192 10.67 -14.11 -4.59
CA GLN A 192 10.04 -15.04 -3.66
C GLN A 192 8.55 -14.78 -3.62
N LYS A 193 7.71 -15.82 -3.73
CA LYS A 193 6.26 -15.66 -3.56
C LYS A 193 5.92 -15.25 -2.13
N VAL A 194 4.97 -14.34 -2.00
CA VAL A 194 4.34 -14.05 -0.72
C VAL A 194 3.13 -14.94 -0.49
N ASN A 195 2.78 -15.12 0.78
CA ASN A 195 1.55 -15.80 1.19
C ASN A 195 0.61 -14.75 1.76
N SER A 196 -0.57 -14.61 1.15
CA SER A 196 -1.58 -13.67 1.60
C SER A 196 -2.47 -14.29 2.67
N THR A 197 -2.89 -13.49 3.64
CA THR A 197 -3.90 -13.87 4.63
C THR A 197 -5.30 -13.45 4.15
N PRO A 198 -6.38 -13.96 4.76
CA PRO A 198 -7.72 -13.44 4.52
C PRO A 198 -7.83 -11.92 4.75
N ILE A 199 -7.14 -11.42 5.79
CA ILE A 199 -7.20 -10.02 6.22
C ILE A 199 -6.44 -9.10 5.25
N VAL A 200 -5.24 -9.49 4.81
CA VAL A 200 -4.50 -8.79 3.75
C VAL A 200 -5.30 -8.80 2.44
N THR A 201 -5.95 -9.91 2.12
CA THR A 201 -6.81 -10.02 0.94
C THR A 201 -7.98 -9.04 1.02
N ALA A 202 -8.67 -8.96 2.16
CA ALA A 202 -9.71 -7.96 2.37
C ALA A 202 -9.18 -6.53 2.15
N TYR A 203 -8.00 -6.21 2.70
CA TYR A 203 -7.41 -4.88 2.53
C TYR A 203 -7.07 -4.55 1.07
N ALA A 204 -6.52 -5.52 0.33
CA ALA A 204 -6.26 -5.35 -1.10
C ALA A 204 -7.55 -5.04 -1.88
N LEU A 205 -8.65 -5.75 -1.59
CA LEU A 205 -9.94 -5.50 -2.22
C LEU A 205 -10.53 -4.14 -1.80
N VAL A 206 -10.36 -3.71 -0.54
CA VAL A 206 -10.72 -2.36 -0.07
C VAL A 206 -10.04 -1.28 -0.93
N LEU A 207 -8.74 -1.41 -1.22
CA LEU A 207 -8.02 -0.45 -2.05
C LEU A 207 -8.57 -0.37 -3.47
N GLY A 208 -8.94 -1.52 -4.06
CA GLY A 208 -9.61 -1.57 -5.36
C GLY A 208 -10.98 -0.91 -5.33
N TYR A 209 -11.73 -1.17 -4.27
CA TYR A 209 -13.08 -0.65 -4.06
C TYR A 209 -13.12 0.87 -3.92
N ILE A 210 -12.19 1.46 -3.16
CA ILE A 210 -12.08 2.93 -3.05
C ILE A 210 -11.82 3.57 -4.42
N LEU A 211 -11.09 2.89 -5.30
CA LEU A 211 -10.81 3.35 -6.67
C LEU A 211 -11.88 2.97 -7.70
N GLY A 212 -13.04 2.48 -7.24
CA GLY A 212 -14.21 2.21 -8.08
C GLY A 212 -14.31 0.80 -8.65
N ALA A 213 -13.34 -0.11 -8.39
CA ALA A 213 -13.48 -1.49 -8.81
C ALA A 213 -14.60 -2.19 -8.03
N ARG A 214 -15.35 -3.08 -8.69
CA ARG A 214 -16.50 -3.79 -8.10
C ARG A 214 -16.53 -5.24 -8.58
N GLY A 215 -17.21 -6.09 -7.82
CA GLY A 215 -17.41 -7.51 -8.11
C GLY A 215 -16.11 -8.25 -8.44
N SER A 216 -16.13 -9.09 -9.47
CA SER A 216 -14.95 -9.86 -9.90
C SER A 216 -13.79 -8.98 -10.39
N GLY A 217 -14.06 -7.73 -10.78
CA GLY A 217 -13.03 -6.75 -11.16
C GLY A 217 -12.04 -6.44 -10.05
N LEU A 218 -12.44 -6.59 -8.77
CA LEU A 218 -11.56 -6.36 -7.61
C LEU A 218 -10.32 -7.27 -7.64
N PHE A 219 -10.48 -8.52 -8.06
CA PHE A 219 -9.39 -9.51 -8.14
C PHE A 219 -8.39 -9.25 -9.28
N ASN A 220 -8.74 -8.36 -10.22
CA ASN A 220 -7.87 -7.98 -11.34
C ASN A 220 -7.08 -6.69 -11.07
N THR A 221 -7.34 -6.03 -9.95
CA THR A 221 -6.63 -4.79 -9.57
C THR A 221 -5.16 -5.05 -9.26
N LEU A 222 -4.34 -4.00 -9.30
CA LEU A 222 -2.93 -4.08 -8.84
C LEU A 222 -2.85 -4.66 -7.42
N TRP A 223 -3.78 -4.27 -6.55
CA TRP A 223 -3.80 -4.63 -5.13
C TRP A 223 -3.94 -6.13 -4.92
N ALA A 224 -4.82 -6.78 -5.69
CA ALA A 224 -4.97 -8.23 -5.66
C ALA A 224 -3.75 -8.93 -6.29
N LYS A 225 -3.20 -8.37 -7.38
CA LYS A 225 -2.05 -8.95 -8.08
C LYS A 225 -0.77 -9.00 -7.24
N VAL A 226 -0.55 -8.04 -6.33
CA VAL A 226 0.62 -8.03 -5.42
C VAL A 226 0.51 -9.04 -4.28
N LEU A 227 -0.54 -9.87 -4.23
CA LEU A 227 -0.68 -10.92 -3.24
C LEU A 227 -0.04 -12.25 -3.67
N ASP A 228 0.42 -12.35 -4.93
CA ASP A 228 0.98 -13.59 -5.52
C ASP A 228 0.05 -14.81 -5.46
N THR A 229 -1.23 -14.57 -5.22
CA THR A 229 -2.24 -15.60 -5.00
C THR A 229 -3.05 -15.82 -6.28
N PRO A 230 -3.21 -17.07 -6.75
CA PRO A 230 -4.12 -17.41 -7.84
C PRO A 230 -5.56 -16.99 -7.54
N TYR A 231 -6.36 -16.76 -8.59
CA TYR A 231 -7.74 -16.30 -8.45
C TYR A 231 -8.60 -17.20 -7.54
N GLU A 232 -8.55 -18.52 -7.72
CA GLU A 232 -9.35 -19.46 -6.92
C GLU A 232 -9.02 -19.38 -5.42
N GLU A 233 -7.73 -19.25 -5.09
CA GLU A 233 -7.27 -19.10 -3.71
C GLU A 233 -7.63 -17.72 -3.14
N LEU A 234 -7.57 -16.64 -3.96
CA LEU A 234 -8.09 -15.32 -3.55
C LEU A 234 -9.59 -15.37 -3.23
N VAL A 235 -10.38 -16.12 -3.98
CA VAL A 235 -11.82 -16.31 -3.69
C VAL A 235 -12.02 -17.06 -2.38
N SER A 236 -11.20 -18.09 -2.11
CA SER A 236 -11.20 -18.80 -0.82
C SER A 236 -10.86 -17.86 0.33
N LEU A 237 -9.75 -17.10 0.23
CA LEU A 237 -9.32 -16.13 1.24
C LEU A 237 -10.36 -15.03 1.46
N THR A 238 -11.06 -14.59 0.41
CA THR A 238 -12.16 -13.63 0.51
C THR A 238 -13.35 -14.21 1.26
N THR A 239 -13.66 -15.49 1.03
CA THR A 239 -14.71 -16.21 1.76
C THR A 239 -14.35 -16.35 3.24
N ASP A 240 -13.08 -16.62 3.56
CA ASP A 240 -12.60 -16.65 4.94
C ASP A 240 -12.62 -15.27 5.59
N ALA A 241 -12.25 -14.22 4.86
CA ALA A 241 -12.35 -12.84 5.33
C ALA A 241 -13.80 -12.44 5.65
N LYS A 242 -14.77 -12.90 4.83
CA LYS A 242 -16.21 -12.76 5.13
C LYS A 242 -16.58 -13.46 6.43
N ARG A 243 -16.14 -14.71 6.62
CA ARG A 243 -16.42 -15.49 7.85
C ARG A 243 -15.85 -14.79 9.10
N LEU A 244 -14.70 -14.14 8.96
CA LEU A 244 -14.06 -13.34 10.01
C LEU A 244 -14.68 -11.94 10.18
N GLY A 245 -15.60 -11.53 9.30
CA GLY A 245 -16.33 -10.27 9.39
C GLY A 245 -15.59 -9.04 8.86
N PHE A 246 -14.58 -9.21 8.00
CA PHE A 246 -13.82 -8.10 7.40
C PHE A 246 -14.42 -7.57 6.09
N LEU A 247 -15.35 -8.33 5.49
CA LEU A 247 -16.08 -7.92 4.29
C LEU A 247 -17.42 -8.64 4.20
N ASP A 248 -18.30 -8.11 3.37
CA ASP A 248 -19.54 -8.76 2.96
C ASP A 248 -19.35 -9.31 1.54
N LEU A 249 -19.85 -10.53 1.31
CA LEU A 249 -19.72 -11.22 0.01
C LEU A 249 -21.03 -11.93 -0.31
N SER A 250 -21.60 -11.62 -1.48
CA SER A 250 -22.76 -12.31 -2.07
C SER A 250 -22.36 -12.87 -3.43
N GLN A 251 -22.81 -14.10 -3.72
CA GLN A 251 -22.59 -14.77 -5.00
C GLN A 251 -23.88 -15.43 -5.44
N ALA A 252 -24.50 -14.93 -6.51
CA ALA A 252 -25.72 -15.49 -7.08
C ALA A 252 -25.71 -15.31 -8.60
N GLY A 253 -26.08 -16.36 -9.36
CA GLY A 253 -26.21 -16.28 -10.82
C GLY A 253 -24.92 -15.87 -11.57
N GLY A 254 -23.74 -16.16 -11.01
CA GLY A 254 -22.45 -15.76 -11.58
C GLY A 254 -22.03 -14.31 -11.28
N VAL A 255 -22.86 -13.54 -10.56
CA VAL A 255 -22.55 -12.20 -10.09
C VAL A 255 -21.89 -12.29 -8.71
N VAL A 256 -20.72 -11.66 -8.58
CA VAL A 256 -20.02 -11.49 -7.31
C VAL A 256 -20.23 -10.06 -6.84
N GLU A 257 -20.74 -9.90 -5.63
CA GLU A 257 -20.85 -8.61 -4.95
C GLU A 257 -20.00 -8.63 -3.68
N VAL A 258 -19.18 -7.58 -3.51
CA VAL A 258 -18.30 -7.40 -2.36
C VAL A 258 -18.52 -6.00 -1.80
N SER A 259 -18.73 -5.89 -0.50
CA SER A 259 -18.78 -4.61 0.22
C SER A 259 -18.06 -4.69 1.56
N PHE A 260 -17.88 -3.53 2.22
CA PHE A 260 -17.02 -3.40 3.39
C PHE A 260 -17.73 -2.61 4.49
N THR A 261 -18.99 -2.95 4.76
CA THR A 261 -19.90 -2.19 5.63
C THR A 261 -19.34 -1.99 7.03
N ARG A 262 -18.57 -2.96 7.53
CA ARG A 262 -17.95 -2.92 8.87
C ARG A 262 -16.61 -2.21 8.92
N LEU A 263 -15.92 -2.07 7.78
CA LEU A 263 -14.62 -1.40 7.73
C LEU A 263 -14.75 0.10 7.46
N PHE A 264 -15.78 0.52 6.73
CA PHE A 264 -16.05 1.93 6.46
C PHE A 264 -17.07 2.52 7.44
N THR A 265 -16.87 3.78 7.82
CA THR A 265 -17.91 4.59 8.48
C THR A 265 -19.02 4.97 7.48
N GLU A 266 -20.15 5.48 7.97
CA GLU A 266 -21.22 5.99 7.09
C GLU A 266 -20.71 7.09 6.15
N ASP A 267 -19.98 8.06 6.68
CA ASP A 267 -19.41 9.16 5.90
C ASP A 267 -18.44 8.67 4.83
N GLU A 268 -17.61 7.67 5.14
CA GLU A 268 -16.68 7.08 4.18
C GLU A 268 -17.42 6.29 3.08
N ARG A 269 -18.53 5.62 3.41
CA ARG A 269 -19.37 4.97 2.38
C ARG A 269 -19.97 6.01 1.45
N HIS A 270 -20.57 7.07 1.98
CA HIS A 270 -21.10 8.17 1.15
C HIS A 270 -20.00 8.80 0.29
N LEU A 271 -18.80 8.98 0.85
CA LEU A 271 -17.66 9.49 0.12
C LEU A 271 -17.29 8.59 -1.08
N ILE A 272 -17.23 7.27 -0.89
CA ILE A 272 -16.75 6.32 -1.91
C ILE A 272 -17.81 6.02 -2.99
N HIS A 273 -19.09 6.04 -2.64
CA HIS A 273 -20.18 5.73 -3.57
C HIS A 273 -20.72 6.93 -4.33
N GLY A 274 -20.52 8.16 -3.80
CA GLY A 274 -21.32 9.30 -4.22
C GLY A 274 -22.74 9.20 -3.63
N THR A 275 -23.44 10.31 -3.52
CA THR A 275 -24.87 10.31 -3.19
C THR A 275 -25.62 9.59 -4.31
N ASP A 276 -26.26 8.46 -3.98
CA ASP A 276 -27.30 7.84 -4.82
C ASP A 276 -28.41 8.85 -5.16
#